data_AF-A0AAU6ZUI3-F1
#
_entry.id   AF-A0AAU6ZUI3-F1
#
_cell.length_a   1.000
_cell.length_b   1.000
_cell.length_c   1.000
_cell.angle_alpha   90.00
_cell.angle_beta   90.00
_cell.angle_gamma   90.00
#
_symmetry.space_group_name_H-M   'P 1'
#
loop_
_entity.id
_entity.type
_entity.pdbx_description
1 polymer ?
#
loop_
_entity_poly.entity_id
_entity_poly.type
_entity_poly.pdbx_seq_one_letter_code
_entity_poly.pdbx_strand_id
1 'polypeptide(L)' 'MVSEEQIQQWADEAEAGYDVEELKRRGRGRPGRGAEPMQVVAVRLTAEEVATLDEVAKREHLSRSEAIRRALADFAA' A
#
# COMPACT_ATOMS: atom_id res chain seq x y z
N MET A 1 -19.74 -20.18 -16.94
CA MET A 1 -19.34 -20.00 -18.35
C MET A 1 -19.91 -18.66 -18.77
N VAL A 2 -19.11 -17.79 -19.39
CA VAL A 2 -19.61 -16.47 -19.83
C VAL A 2 -20.59 -16.70 -20.99
N SER A 3 -21.75 -16.05 -20.98
CA SER A 3 -22.73 -16.14 -22.07
C SER A 3 -22.44 -15.14 -23.19
N GLU A 4 -22.97 -15.38 -24.39
CA GLU A 4 -22.86 -14.44 -25.51
C GLU A 4 -23.51 -13.09 -25.17
N GLU A 5 -24.61 -13.07 -24.41
CA GLU A 5 -25.21 -11.82 -23.97
C GLU A 5 -24.29 -11.03 -23.02
N GLN A 6 -23.56 -11.71 -22.13
CA GLN A 6 -22.57 -11.03 -21.28
C GLN A 6 -21.42 -10.43 -22.10
N ILE A 7 -20.98 -11.12 -23.16
CA ILE A 7 -19.93 -10.63 -24.04
C ILE A 7 -20.41 -9.40 -24.80
N GLN A 8 -21.63 -9.43 -25.34
CA GLN A 8 -22.20 -8.30 -26.06
C GLN A 8 -22.37 -7.08 -25.15
N GLN A 9 -22.83 -7.30 -23.92
CA GLN A 9 -23.01 -6.22 -22.95
C GLN A 9 -21.67 -5.53 -22.61
N TRP A 10 -20.58 -6.28 -22.48
CA TRP A 10 -19.24 -5.70 -22.27
C TRP A 10 -18.70 -4.99 -23.51
N ALA A 11 -19.02 -5.48 -24.71
CA ALA A 11 -18.64 -4.83 -25.96
C ALA A 11 -19.35 -3.48 -26.11
N ASP A 12 -20.66 -3.45 -25.89
CA ASP A 12 -21.48 -2.23 -25.93
C ASP A 12 -21.00 -1.20 -24.91
N GLU A 13 -20.64 -1.64 -23.70
CA GLU A 13 -20.07 -0.79 -22.63
C GLU A 13 -18.72 -0.18 -23.05
N ALA A 14 -17.85 -0.98 -23.66
CA ALA A 14 -16.55 -0.51 -24.14
C ALA A 14 -16.67 0.47 -25.32
N GLU A 15 -17.62 0.22 -26.24
CA GLU A 15 -17.89 1.08 -27.39
C GLU A 15 -18.58 2.40 -27.02
N ALA A 16 -19.46 2.37 -26.01
CA ALA A 16 -20.08 3.57 -25.44
C ALA A 16 -19.04 4.53 -24.81
N GLY A 17 -17.91 3.96 -24.36
CA GLY A 17 -16.83 4.69 -23.73
C GLY A 17 -17.10 5.02 -22.27
N TYR A 18 -16.03 5.09 -21.48
CA TYR A 18 -16.11 5.42 -20.06
C TYR A 18 -15.86 6.91 -19.81
N ASP A 19 -16.58 7.49 -18.85
CA ASP A 19 -16.26 8.81 -18.33
C ASP A 19 -14.92 8.75 -17.57
N VAL A 20 -13.88 9.27 -18.23
CA VAL A 20 -12.52 9.33 -17.70
C VAL A 20 -12.46 10.16 -16.41
N GLU A 21 -13.30 11.18 -16.26
CA GLU A 21 -13.31 12.01 -15.06
C GLU A 21 -13.98 11.30 -13.88
N GLU A 22 -15.01 10.47 -14.13
CA GLU A 22 -15.58 9.58 -13.12
C GLU A 22 -14.58 8.49 -12.69
N LEU A 23 -13.89 7.86 -13.65
CA LEU A 23 -12.86 6.84 -13.36
C LEU A 23 -11.65 7.42 -12.61
N LYS A 24 -11.27 8.66 -12.92
CA LYS A 24 -10.22 9.40 -12.19
C LYS A 24 -10.68 9.90 -10.83
N ARG A 25 -11.98 9.97 -10.57
CA ARG A 25 -12.56 10.33 -9.27
C ARG A 25 -12.34 9.21 -8.26
N ARG A 26 -11.07 8.92 -7.99
CA ARG A 26 -10.64 8.12 -6.86
C ARG A 26 -11.19 8.78 -5.60
N GLY A 27 -12.01 8.05 -4.84
CA GLY A 27 -12.28 8.39 -3.43
C GLY A 27 -10.95 8.57 -2.67
N ARG A 28 -10.99 9.16 -1.46
CA ARG A 28 -9.82 9.25 -0.55
C ARG A 28 -9.08 7.92 -0.61
N GLY A 29 -7.88 7.90 -1.18
CA GLY A 29 -7.23 6.70 -1.75
C GLY A 29 -7.12 5.51 -0.79
N ARG A 30 -5.91 5.09 -0.45
CA ARG A 30 -5.78 4.15 0.67
C ARG A 30 -6.05 4.95 1.95
N PRO A 31 -6.92 4.48 2.88
CA PRO A 31 -7.05 5.13 4.17
C PRO A 31 -5.67 5.34 4.81
N GLY A 32 -5.40 6.56 5.25
CA GLY A 32 -4.20 6.84 6.03
C GLY A 32 -4.22 5.99 7.30
N ARG A 33 -3.04 5.59 7.79
CA ARG A 33 -2.93 4.76 9.00
C ARG A 33 -3.21 5.51 10.31
N GLY A 34 -3.43 6.83 10.27
CA GLY A 34 -3.70 7.66 11.43
C GLY A 34 -4.76 8.73 11.13
N ALA A 35 -5.16 9.46 12.18
CA ALA A 35 -6.08 10.59 12.06
C ALA A 35 -5.51 11.72 11.17
N GLU A 36 -4.19 11.86 11.18
CA GLU A 36 -3.43 12.84 10.40
C GLU A 36 -2.50 12.15 9.37
N PRO A 37 -2.05 12.86 8.32
CA PRO A 37 -1.04 12.37 7.40
C PRO A 37 0.24 11.91 8.13
N MET A 38 0.78 10.77 7.71
CA MET A 38 2.03 10.25 8.29
C MET A 38 3.22 11.11 7.84
N GLN A 39 4.07 11.51 8.79
CA GLN A 39 5.33 12.17 8.49
C GLN A 39 6.43 11.13 8.19
N VAL A 40 7.24 11.40 7.17
CA VAL A 40 8.45 10.63 6.87
C VAL A 40 9.63 11.26 7.59
N VAL A 41 10.32 10.47 8.42
CA VAL A 41 11.55 10.87 9.13
C VAL A 41 12.73 10.13 8.51
N ALA A 42 13.71 10.85 7.96
CA ALA A 42 14.92 10.26 7.41
C ALA A 42 15.94 9.98 8.52
N VAL A 43 16.35 8.71 8.67
CA VAL A 43 17.35 8.27 9.66
C VAL A 43 18.58 7.79 8.91
N ARG A 44 19.77 8.22 9.35
CA ARG A 44 21.05 7.72 8.81
C ARG A 44 21.43 6.45 9.55
N LEU A 45 21.57 5.37 8.81
CA LEU A 45 22.05 4.08 9.31
C LEU A 45 23.27 3.68 8.48
N THR A 46 24.23 3.07 9.15
CA THR A 46 25.34 2.36 8.52
C THR A 46 24.81 1.14 7.75
N ALA A 47 25.62 0.62 6.82
CA ALA A 47 25.25 -0.59 6.08
C ALA A 47 25.06 -1.81 7.01
N GLU A 48 25.83 -1.88 8.10
CA GLU A 48 25.73 -2.96 9.09
C GLU A 48 24.43 -2.90 9.89
N GLU A 49 24.01 -1.69 10.30
CA GLU A 49 22.73 -1.50 10.98
C GLU A 49 21.54 -1.85 10.08
N VAL A 50 21.60 -1.52 8.79
CA VAL A 50 20.57 -1.91 7.81
C VAL A 50 20.52 -3.43 7.64
N ALA A 51 21.68 -4.09 7.52
CA ALA A 51 21.74 -5.54 7.42
C ALA A 51 21.16 -6.23 8.67
N THR A 52 21.48 -5.72 9.85
CA THR A 52 20.94 -6.20 11.12
C THR A 52 19.41 -6.06 11.17
N LEU A 53 18.89 -4.91 10.73
CA LEU A 53 17.45 -4.66 10.64
C LEU A 53 16.76 -5.65 9.68
N ASP A 54 17.38 -5.92 8.52
CA ASP A 54 16.85 -6.86 7.53
C ASP A 54 16.79 -8.30 8.08
N GLU A 55 17.81 -8.74 8.83
CA GLU A 55 17.79 -10.07 9.46
C GLU A 55 16.70 -10.19 10.54
N VAL A 56 16.51 -9.14 11.35
CA VAL A 56 15.41 -9.11 12.32
C VAL A 56 14.06 -9.15 11.61
N ALA A 57 13.88 -8.36 10.56
CA ALA A 57 12.65 -8.32 9.79
C ALA A 57 12.34 -9.69 9.15
N LYS A 58 13.35 -10.37 8.60
CA LYS A 58 13.20 -11.73 8.04
C LYS A 58 12.79 -12.74 9.11
N ARG A 59 13.47 -12.76 10.27
CA ARG A 59 13.18 -13.69 11.36
C ARG A 59 11.75 -13.57 11.88
N GLU A 60 11.25 -12.34 11.97
CA GLU A 60 9.91 -12.05 12.48
C GLU A 60 8.83 -12.07 11.39
N HIS A 61 9.19 -12.34 10.12
CA HIS A 61 8.30 -12.24 8.96
C HIS A 61 7.62 -10.87 8.81
N LEU A 62 8.35 -9.81 9.12
CA LEU A 62 7.87 -8.42 9.06
C LEU A 62 8.53 -7.67 7.91
N SER A 63 7.90 -6.58 7.48
CA SER A 63 8.59 -5.59 6.65
C SER A 63 9.53 -4.75 7.52
N ARG A 64 10.61 -4.21 6.93
CA ARG A 64 11.52 -3.27 7.61
C ARG A 64 10.79 -2.15 8.35
N SER A 65 9.80 -1.53 7.71
CA SER A 65 9.04 -0.42 8.31
C SER A 65 8.12 -0.85 9.45
N GLU A 66 7.72 -2.13 9.50
CA GLU A 66 6.97 -2.70 10.62
C GLU A 66 7.92 -3.03 11.78
N ALA A 67 9.09 -3.62 11.49
CA ALA A 67 10.12 -3.89 12.50
C ALA A 67 10.58 -2.60 13.20
N ILE A 68 10.84 -1.53 12.44
CA ILE A 68 11.18 -0.21 13.01
C ILE A 68 10.05 0.31 13.91
N ARG A 69 8.79 0.23 13.46
CA ARG A 69 7.66 0.72 14.26
C ARG A 69 7.45 -0.07 15.55
N ARG A 70 7.64 -1.39 15.52
CA ARG A 70 7.60 -2.23 16.72
C ARG A 70 8.70 -1.85 17.70
N ALA A 71 9.93 -1.68 17.24
CA ALA A 71 11.03 -1.24 18.09
C ALA A 71 10.75 0.13 18.74
N LEU A 72 10.15 1.08 18.01
CA LEU A 72 9.74 2.38 18.57
C LEU A 72 8.62 2.25 19.60
N ALA A 73 7.64 1.38 19.36
CA ALA A 73 6.55 1.12 20.30
C ALA A 73 7.07 0.44 21.58
N ASP A 74 7.95 -0.55 21.45
CA ASP A 74 8.57 -1.27 22.56
C ASP A 74 9.48 -0.36 23.38
N PHE A 75 10.20 0.59 22.74
CA PHE A 75 11.04 1.57 23.42
C PHE A 75 10.25 2.65 24.17
N ALA A 76 9.05 3.00 23.68
CA ALA A 76 8.20 4.03 24.26
C ALA A 76 7.23 3.51 25.34
N ALA A 77 7.21 2.19 25.58
CA ALA A 77 6.40 1.52 26.60
C ALA A 77 7.04 1.63 27.99
#